data_AF-A0A6J4PAM8-F1
#
_entry.id   AF-A0A6J4PAM8-F1
#
_cell.length_a   1.000
_cell.length_b   1.000
_cell.length_c   1.000
_cell.angle_alpha   90.00
_cell.angle_beta   90.00
_cell.angle_gamma   90.00
#
_symmetry.space_group_name_H-M   'P 1'
#
loop_
_entity.id
_entity.type
_entity.pdbx_description
1 polymer ?
#
loop_
_entity_poly.entity_id
_entity_poly.type
_entity_poly.pdbx_seq_one_letter_code
_entity_poly.pdbx_strand_id
1 'polypeptide(L)'
;MAVEDLRQSPMMSHMLDALDNGEDIGHYGRLVFVMIGRHFVGNDELVELLAKDHDADEGEIRALVQQVEEKGYSPPRREKILEYQGQQDFPICPNPDDPDACNPYQELQFPDEVYESIQEY
;
A
#
# COMPACT_ATOMS: atom_id res chain seq x y z
N MET A 1 -10.56 -10.06 -4.25
CA MET A 1 -9.44 -10.84 -3.70
C MET A 1 -9.53 -10.74 -2.17
N ALA A 2 -8.58 -11.29 -1.41
CA ALA A 2 -8.59 -11.32 0.06
C ALA A 2 -7.34 -10.66 0.67
N VAL A 3 -7.37 -10.31 1.96
CA VAL A 3 -6.20 -9.78 2.69
C VAL A 3 -5.01 -10.73 2.63
N GLU A 4 -5.27 -12.04 2.59
CA GLU A 4 -4.27 -13.10 2.51
C GLU A 4 -3.44 -13.04 1.22
N ASP A 5 -4.00 -12.52 0.14
CA ASP A 5 -3.27 -12.32 -1.12
C ASP A 5 -2.24 -11.19 -0.97
N LEU A 6 -2.55 -10.13 -0.20
CA LEU A 6 -1.60 -9.06 0.11
C LEU A 6 -0.40 -9.58 0.89
N ARG A 7 -0.60 -10.56 1.79
CA ARG A 7 0.47 -11.15 2.59
C ARG A 7 1.50 -11.94 1.76
N GLN A 8 1.26 -12.19 0.47
CA GLN A 8 2.28 -12.75 -0.43
C GLN A 8 3.44 -11.77 -0.67
N SER A 9 3.20 -10.46 -0.56
CA SER A 9 4.25 -9.45 -0.61
C SER A 9 4.90 -9.30 0.77
N PRO A 10 6.23 -9.49 0.90
CA PRO A 10 6.95 -9.20 2.14
C PRO A 10 6.73 -7.77 2.63
N MET A 11 6.66 -6.80 1.71
CA MET A 11 6.42 -5.40 2.01
C MET A 11 4.99 -5.17 2.54
N MET A 12 3.97 -5.72 1.88
CA MET A 12 2.58 -5.60 2.37
C MET A 12 2.36 -6.37 3.67
N SER A 13 2.98 -7.55 3.84
CA SER A 13 2.93 -8.29 5.11
C SER A 13 3.54 -7.46 6.23
N HIS A 14 4.69 -6.82 6.00
CA HIS A 14 5.31 -5.93 6.97
C HIS A 14 4.37 -4.79 7.40
N MET A 15 3.70 -4.12 6.45
CA MET A 15 2.74 -3.06 6.78
C MET A 15 1.50 -3.60 7.50
N LEU A 16 0.98 -4.76 7.09
CA LEU A 16 -0.15 -5.41 7.77
C LEU A 16 0.20 -5.77 9.22
N ASP A 17 1.40 -6.30 9.46
CA ASP A 17 1.87 -6.64 10.80
C ASP A 17 2.05 -5.38 11.66
N ALA A 18 2.56 -4.29 11.07
CA ALA A 18 2.66 -3.00 11.75
C ALA A 18 1.28 -2.44 12.15
N LEU A 19 0.30 -2.49 11.24
CA LEU A 19 -1.09 -2.10 11.52
C LEU A 19 -1.71 -2.99 12.60
N ASP A 20 -1.52 -4.31 12.56
CA ASP A 20 -2.02 -5.23 13.58
C ASP A 20 -1.40 -4.97 14.97
N ASN A 21 -0.18 -4.42 15.02
CA ASN A 21 0.48 -3.98 16.25
C ASN A 21 0.06 -2.57 16.71
N GLY A 22 -0.76 -1.86 15.92
CA GLY A 22 -1.13 -0.46 16.19
C GLY A 22 0.02 0.52 15.97
N GLU A 23 0.98 0.19 15.11
CA GLU A 23 2.07 1.10 14.74
C GLU A 23 1.57 2.17 13.76
N ASP A 24 2.19 3.35 13.81
CA ASP A 24 1.97 4.42 12.82
C ASP A 24 2.83 4.13 11.59
N ILE A 25 2.18 3.84 10.45
CA ILE A 25 2.88 3.55 9.19
C ILE A 25 3.16 4.82 8.38
N GLY A 26 2.78 5.98 8.90
CA GLY A 26 2.96 7.29 8.31
C GLY A 26 2.00 7.56 7.14
N HIS A 27 1.92 8.83 6.74
CA HIS A 27 1.06 9.25 5.63
C HIS A 27 1.39 8.52 4.32
N TYR A 28 2.68 8.39 3.99
CA TYR A 28 3.06 7.71 2.76
C TYR A 28 2.91 6.19 2.84
N GLY A 29 3.08 5.59 4.02
CA GLY A 29 2.74 4.18 4.22
C GLY A 29 1.26 3.93 3.95
N ARG A 30 0.37 4.74 4.54
CA ARG A 30 -1.08 4.68 4.26
C ARG A 30 -1.38 4.87 2.77
N LEU A 31 -0.77 5.85 2.11
CA LEU A 31 -0.97 6.09 0.67
C LEU A 31 -0.53 4.90 -0.18
N VAL A 32 0.67 4.35 0.05
CA VAL A 32 1.18 3.17 -0.67
C VAL A 32 0.27 1.96 -0.43
N PHE A 33 -0.13 1.75 0.82
CA PHE A 33 -1.02 0.66 1.19
C PHE A 33 -2.35 0.75 0.45
N VAL A 34 -2.98 1.93 0.36
CA VAL A 34 -4.24 2.13 -0.40
C VAL A 34 -4.03 1.88 -1.89
N MET A 35 -2.97 2.41 -2.50
CA MET A 35 -2.70 2.24 -3.95
C MET A 35 -2.53 0.77 -4.35
N ILE A 36 -2.03 -0.08 -3.45
CA ILE A 36 -1.87 -1.51 -3.70
C ILE A 36 -3.11 -2.29 -3.24
N GLY A 37 -3.50 -2.11 -1.98
CA GLY A 37 -4.54 -2.87 -1.30
C GLY A 37 -5.92 -2.81 -1.95
N ARG A 38 -6.26 -1.68 -2.60
CA ARG A 38 -7.56 -1.51 -3.29
C ARG A 38 -7.81 -2.49 -4.42
N HIS A 39 -6.74 -3.07 -4.97
CA HIS A 39 -6.88 -4.08 -6.00
C HIS A 39 -7.20 -5.45 -5.39
N PHE A 40 -6.99 -5.64 -4.09
CA PHE A 40 -7.16 -6.92 -3.42
C PHE A 40 -8.45 -6.98 -2.60
N VAL A 41 -8.73 -5.93 -1.84
CA VAL A 41 -9.86 -5.85 -0.90
C VAL A 41 -10.78 -4.67 -1.20
N GLY A 42 -11.99 -4.68 -0.63
CA GLY A 42 -12.96 -3.60 -0.80
C GLY A 42 -12.58 -2.33 -0.02
N ASN A 43 -13.17 -1.19 -0.40
CA ASN A 43 -12.87 0.09 0.26
C ASN A 43 -13.19 0.10 1.77
N ASP A 44 -14.31 -0.49 2.19
CA ASP A 44 -14.63 -0.53 3.63
C ASP A 44 -13.62 -1.39 4.40
N GLU A 45 -13.16 -2.51 3.82
CA GLU A 45 -12.11 -3.36 4.41
C GLU A 45 -10.75 -2.65 4.44
N LEU A 46 -10.40 -1.85 3.42
CA LEU A 46 -9.22 -0.98 3.47
C LEU A 46 -9.27 0.02 4.61
N VAL A 47 -10.44 0.64 4.82
CA VAL A 47 -10.62 1.59 5.91
C VAL A 47 -10.44 0.87 7.25
N GLU A 48 -11.04 -0.30 7.42
CA GLU A 48 -10.89 -1.12 8.65
C GLU A 48 -9.44 -1.52 8.93
N LEU A 49 -8.68 -1.91 7.89
CA LEU A 49 -7.26 -2.25 8.04
C LEU A 49 -6.41 -1.05 8.46
N LEU A 50 -6.61 0.10 7.80
CA LEU A 50 -5.84 1.31 8.04
C LEU A 50 -6.24 2.04 9.31
N ALA A 51 -7.48 1.88 9.79
CA ALA A 51 -7.94 2.44 11.05
C ALA A 51 -7.25 1.85 12.28
N LYS A 52 -6.45 0.79 12.11
CA LYS A 52 -5.57 0.25 13.16
C LYS A 52 -4.32 1.09 13.38
N ASP A 53 -3.93 1.92 12.40
CA ASP A 53 -2.84 2.88 12.56
C ASP A 53 -3.17 3.85 13.70
N HIS A 54 -2.28 3.95 14.69
CA HIS A 54 -2.53 4.71 15.91
C HIS A 54 -2.74 6.22 15.67
N ASP A 55 -2.11 6.79 14.64
CA ASP A 55 -2.19 8.23 14.35
C ASP A 55 -3.26 8.56 13.29
N ALA A 56 -4.02 7.57 12.83
CA ALA A 56 -4.97 7.76 11.75
C ALA A 56 -6.40 8.08 12.21
N ASP A 57 -6.99 9.10 11.61
CA ASP A 57 -8.43 9.37 11.68
C ASP A 57 -9.18 8.57 10.59
N GLU A 58 -10.26 7.88 10.98
CA GLU A 58 -11.04 7.05 10.05
C GLU A 58 -11.65 7.87 8.89
N GLY A 59 -12.06 9.12 9.17
CA GLY A 59 -12.60 10.02 8.16
C GLY A 59 -11.54 10.42 7.12
N GLU A 60 -10.32 10.71 7.58
CA GLU A 60 -9.18 10.94 6.69
C GLU A 60 -8.81 9.71 5.86
N ILE A 61 -8.83 8.51 6.46
CA ILE A 61 -8.58 7.26 5.73
C ILE A 61 -9.64 7.05 4.65
N ARG A 62 -10.93 7.22 4.97
CA ARG A 62 -12.02 7.07 4.00
C ARG A 62 -11.86 8.07 2.85
N ALA A 63 -11.48 9.31 3.14
CA ALA A 63 -11.21 10.32 2.12
C ALA A 63 -10.00 9.94 1.25
N LEU A 64 -8.94 9.37 1.83
CA LEU A 64 -7.76 8.89 1.11
C LEU A 64 -8.12 7.75 0.16
N VAL A 65 -8.84 6.73 0.64
CA VAL A 65 -9.30 5.58 -0.17
C VAL A 65 -10.13 6.07 -1.36
N GLN A 66 -11.10 6.95 -1.12
CA GLN A 66 -11.91 7.53 -2.18
C GLN A 66 -11.08 8.33 -3.18
N GLN A 67 -10.14 9.16 -2.70
CA GLN A 67 -9.29 9.96 -3.58
C GLN A 67 -8.44 9.10 -4.51
N VAL A 68 -7.84 8.02 -3.99
CA VAL A 68 -7.00 7.11 -4.78
C VAL A 68 -7.84 6.39 -5.84
N GLU A 69 -9.06 5.98 -5.47
CA GLU A 69 -10.01 5.35 -6.39
C GLU A 69 -10.42 6.30 -7.51
N GLU A 70 -10.88 7.50 -7.19
CA GLU A 70 -11.36 8.48 -8.16
C GLU A 70 -10.27 8.93 -9.13
N LYS A 71 -9.02 9.05 -8.64
CA LYS A 71 -7.88 9.42 -9.48
C LYS A 71 -7.31 8.25 -10.27
N GLY A 72 -7.74 7.03 -9.99
CA GLY A 72 -7.25 5.82 -10.66
C GLY A 72 -5.75 5.64 -10.54
N TYR A 73 -5.16 5.96 -9.37
CA TYR A 73 -3.70 5.77 -9.21
C TYR A 73 -3.34 4.30 -9.33
N SER A 74 -2.30 4.02 -10.12
CA SER A 74 -1.68 2.71 -10.20
C SER A 74 -0.79 2.45 -8.97
N PRO A 75 -0.56 1.17 -8.61
CA PRO A 75 0.44 0.80 -7.62
C PRO A 75 1.80 1.47 -7.92
N PRO A 76 2.52 1.99 -6.91
CA PRO A 76 3.81 2.63 -7.14
C PRO A 76 4.88 1.57 -7.46
N ARG A 77 5.86 1.93 -8.29
CA ARG A 77 7.09 1.14 -8.47
C ARG A 77 8.02 1.32 -7.26
N ARG A 78 8.96 0.38 -7.09
CA ARG A 78 9.97 0.37 -6.02
C ARG A 78 10.64 1.74 -5.84
N GLU A 79 11.09 2.37 -6.93
CA GLU A 79 11.81 3.65 -6.85
C GLU A 79 10.97 4.74 -6.19
N LYS A 80 9.66 4.76 -6.48
CA LYS A 80 8.73 5.71 -5.88
C LYS A 80 8.43 5.38 -4.42
N ILE A 81 8.34 4.09 -4.08
CA ILE A 81 8.18 3.63 -2.69
C ILE A 81 9.38 4.08 -1.85
N LEU A 82 10.61 3.91 -2.36
CA LEU A 82 11.82 4.36 -1.66
C LEU A 82 11.88 5.89 -1.52
N GLU A 83 11.44 6.64 -2.53
CA GLU A 83 11.32 8.10 -2.46
C GLU A 83 10.33 8.55 -1.36
N TYR A 84 9.19 7.88 -1.26
CA TYR A 84 8.19 8.14 -0.24
C TYR A 84 8.67 7.76 1.16
N GLN A 85 9.31 6.60 1.31
CA GLN A 85 9.92 6.18 2.56
C GLN A 85 10.94 7.21 3.06
N GLY A 86 11.77 7.79 2.17
CA GLY A 86 12.74 8.82 2.55
C GLY A 86 12.14 10.11 3.13
N GLN A 87 10.81 10.27 3.11
CA GLN A 87 10.08 11.43 3.62
C GLN A 87 9.34 11.15 4.94
N GLN A 88 9.45 9.95 5.50
CA GLN A 88 8.81 9.57 6.77
C GLN A 88 9.70 8.63 7.59
N ASP A 89 9.35 8.40 8.86
CA ASP A 89 10.14 7.55 9.75
C ASP A 89 9.85 6.05 9.55
N PHE A 90 8.60 5.68 9.22
CA PHE A 90 8.22 4.28 9.04
C PHE A 90 8.81 3.68 7.75
N PRO A 91 9.53 2.54 7.83
CA PRO A 91 10.17 1.91 6.68
C PRO A 91 9.18 1.06 5.87
N ILE A 92 8.49 1.67 4.90
CA ILE A 92 7.58 0.97 3.96
C ILE A 92 8.26 -0.28 3.34
N CYS A 93 9.49 -0.10 2.88
CA CYS A 93 10.40 -1.14 2.43
C CYS A 93 11.42 -1.50 3.53
N PRO A 94 11.24 -2.64 4.23
CA PRO A 94 12.09 -2.99 5.38
C PRO A 94 13.52 -3.38 5.00
N ASN A 95 13.77 -3.73 3.73
CA ASN A 95 15.11 -4.09 3.23
C ASN A 95 15.46 -3.29 1.96
N PRO A 96 15.76 -1.98 2.08
CA PRO A 96 15.97 -1.11 0.93
C PRO A 96 17.28 -1.39 0.16
N ASP A 97 18.22 -2.10 0.75
CA ASP A 97 19.50 -2.46 0.10
C ASP A 97 19.38 -3.65 -0.86
N ASP A 98 18.35 -4.49 -0.69
CA ASP A 98 18.04 -5.60 -1.61
C ASP A 98 17.32 -5.05 -2.85
N PRO A 99 17.92 -5.08 -4.06
CA PRO A 99 17.34 -4.49 -5.26
C PRO A 99 16.01 -5.13 -5.69
N ASP A 100 15.72 -6.35 -5.26
CA ASP A 100 14.53 -7.11 -5.67
C ASP A 100 13.36 -6.98 -4.67
N ALA A 101 13.57 -6.34 -3.51
CA ALA A 101 12.52 -6.13 -2.52
C ALA A 101 11.51 -5.05 -2.94
N CYS A 102 10.33 -5.02 -2.30
CA CYS A 102 9.40 -3.88 -2.33
C CYS A 102 9.00 -3.45 -3.75
N ASN A 103 8.92 -4.42 -4.65
CA ASN A 103 8.40 -4.23 -6.00
C ASN A 103 7.03 -4.91 -6.07
N PRO A 104 5.92 -4.16 -5.95
CA PRO A 104 4.59 -4.74 -5.91
C PRO A 104 4.29 -5.63 -7.12
N TYR A 105 4.82 -5.28 -8.30
CA TYR A 105 4.58 -6.01 -9.54
C TYR A 105 5.33 -7.34 -9.65
N GLN A 106 6.39 -7.53 -8.84
CA GLN A 106 7.08 -8.82 -8.71
C GLN A 106 6.52 -9.63 -7.54
N GLU A 107 6.10 -8.95 -6.48
CA GLU A 107 5.65 -9.57 -5.23
C GLU A 107 4.18 -10.00 -5.26
N LEU A 108 3.34 -9.37 -6.08
CA LEU A 108 1.90 -9.60 -6.15
C LEU A 108 1.42 -9.85 -7.59
N GLN A 109 0.27 -10.50 -7.69
CA GLN A 109 -0.47 -10.66 -8.95
C GLN A 109 -1.64 -9.67 -8.97
N PHE A 110 -1.53 -8.63 -9.79
CA PHE A 110 -2.60 -7.65 -9.96
C PHE A 110 -3.61 -8.10 -11.04
N PRO A 111 -4.82 -7.54 -11.05
CA PRO A 111 -5.73 -7.65 -12.19
C PRO A 111 -5.09 -7.14 -13.49
N ASP A 112 -5.43 -7.74 -14.64
CA ASP A 112 -4.86 -7.41 -15.95
C ASP A 112 -4.94 -5.91 -16.29
N GLU A 113 -6.06 -5.27 -15.95
CA GLU A 113 -6.32 -3.83 -16.14
C GLU A 113 -5.24 -2.92 -15.51
N VAL A 114 -4.63 -3.36 -14.41
CA VAL A 114 -3.54 -2.60 -13.76
C VAL A 114 -2.31 -2.58 -14.66
N TYR A 115 -1.96 -3.70 -15.29
CA TYR A 115 -0.82 -3.76 -16.22
C TYR A 115 -1.09 -2.98 -17.51
N GLU A 116 -2.33 -2.99 -18.00
CA GLU A 116 -2.74 -2.22 -19.17
C GLU A 116 -2.57 -0.71 -18.94
N SER A 117 -2.99 -0.21 -17.78
CA SER A 117 -2.85 1.22 -17.41
C SER A 117 -1.39 1.73 -17.34
N ILE A 118 -0.41 0.85 -17.15
CA ILE A 118 1.02 1.20 -17.04
C ILE A 118 1.69 1.23 -18.41
N GLN A 119 1.15 0.54 -19.41
CA GLN A 119 1.72 0.49 -20.77
C GLN A 119 1.41 1.75 -21.59
N GLU A 120 0.41 2.54 -21.20
CA GLU A 120 -0.02 3.74 -21.92
C GLU A 120 0.75 5.03 -21.54
N TYR A 121 1.74 4.95 -20.64
CA TYR A 121 2.57 6.08 -20.18
C TYR A 121 4.06 5.86 -20.42
#